data_AF-A0A2S6ACA4-F1
#
_entry.id   AF-A0A2S6ACA4-F1
#
_cell.length_a   1.000
_cell.length_b   1.000
_cell.length_c   1.000
_cell.angle_alpha   90.00
_cell.angle_beta   90.00
_cell.angle_gamma   90.00
#
_symmetry.space_group_name_H-M   'P 1'
#
loop_
_entity.id
_entity.type
_entity.pdbx_description
1 polymer ?
#
loop_
_entity_poly.entity_id
_entity_poly.type
_entity_poly.pdbx_seq_one_letter_code
_entity_poly.pdbx_strand_id
1 'polypeptide(L)'
;MRAAGHRGHHRVPRRPERRTVRAVPERITAAGPHRRRSGGPRPHPAPRRRPHRRSGRRSRRLPPPRRDRTPGTFGPGCLRRGNRPPPARFLPCPFPGSRAVTAPDRPTWRLHIDWTRCDGRGLCSELLPHAIARDDWGFPLTRDHRDPVLDSGAAAAARDAVSLCPRLALSLRRIG
;
A
#
# COMPACT_ATOMS: atom_id res chain seq x y z
N MET A 1 -2.69 3.75 52.26
CA MET A 1 -1.42 3.09 51.89
C MET A 1 -1.44 2.79 50.39
N ARG A 2 -0.65 3.49 49.56
CA ARG A 2 -0.50 3.19 48.12
C ARG A 2 0.96 2.87 47.84
N ALA A 3 1.21 1.69 47.28
CA ALA A 3 2.54 1.22 46.90
C ALA A 3 3.02 1.91 45.63
N ALA A 4 4.23 2.47 45.68
CA ALA A 4 4.93 3.01 44.51
C ALA A 4 5.75 1.89 43.86
N GLY A 5 5.37 1.49 42.65
CA GLY A 5 6.13 0.54 41.83
C GLY A 5 7.34 1.23 41.19
N HIS A 6 8.54 0.88 41.63
CA HIS A 6 9.77 1.30 40.97
C HIS A 6 9.99 0.49 39.68
N ARG A 7 9.89 1.13 38.51
CA ARG A 7 10.38 0.55 37.25
C ARG A 7 11.91 0.62 37.25
N GLY A 8 12.57 -0.54 37.32
CA GLY A 8 14.00 -0.66 37.17
C GLY A 8 14.43 -0.31 35.74
N HIS A 9 15.32 0.68 35.59
CA HIS A 9 15.98 0.94 34.32
C HIS A 9 17.09 -0.09 34.11
N HIS A 10 16.91 -1.02 33.17
CA HIS A 10 17.97 -1.93 32.77
C HIS A 10 19.05 -1.16 31.98
N ARG A 11 20.27 -1.13 32.50
CA ARG A 11 21.42 -0.47 31.88
C ARG A 11 21.91 -1.32 30.71
N VAL A 12 21.80 -0.80 29.49
CA VAL A 12 22.29 -1.46 28.27
C VAL A 12 23.82 -1.61 28.36
N PRO A 13 24.39 -2.81 28.15
CA PRO A 13 25.83 -3.02 28.19
C PRO A 13 26.51 -2.26 27.04
N ARG A 14 27.52 -1.44 27.38
CA ARG A 14 28.29 -0.66 26.39
C ARG A 14 29.16 -1.61 25.57
N ARG A 15 28.88 -1.74 24.28
CA ARG A 15 29.80 -2.39 23.34
C ARG A 15 30.99 -1.47 23.07
N PRO A 16 32.22 -2.01 22.95
CA PRO A 16 33.37 -1.22 22.56
C PRO A 16 33.17 -0.67 21.14
N GLU A 17 33.27 0.64 21.02
CA GLU A 17 33.14 1.35 19.75
C GLU A 17 34.35 1.06 18.86
N ARG A 18 34.11 0.76 17.57
CA ARG A 18 35.21 0.47 16.64
C ARG A 18 35.97 1.75 16.35
N ARG A 19 37.30 1.66 16.33
CA ARG A 19 38.21 2.77 16.02
C ARG A 19 37.92 3.29 14.60
N THR A 20 37.81 4.60 14.44
CA THR A 20 37.60 5.24 13.14
C THR A 20 38.75 4.91 12.18
N VAL A 21 38.40 4.48 10.96
CA VAL A 21 39.37 4.14 9.91
C VAL A 21 39.47 5.32 8.95
N ARG A 22 40.69 5.64 8.51
CA ARG A 22 40.95 6.72 7.55
C ARG A 22 40.47 6.32 6.15
N ALA A 23 39.71 7.18 5.48
CA ALA A 23 39.29 6.95 4.11
C ALA A 23 40.49 6.94 3.16
N VAL A 24 40.54 5.94 2.26
CA VAL A 24 41.52 5.85 1.18
C VAL A 24 40.86 6.40 -0.10
N PRO A 25 41.47 7.38 -0.79
CA PRO A 25 40.92 7.89 -2.04
C PRO A 25 41.10 6.85 -3.16
N GLU A 26 40.02 6.49 -3.85
CA GLU A 26 40.09 5.68 -5.06
C GLU A 26 40.57 6.54 -6.24
N ARG A 27 41.65 6.12 -6.91
CA ARG A 27 42.07 6.70 -8.19
C ARG A 27 41.19 6.13 -9.30
N ILE A 28 40.30 6.95 -9.84
CA ILE A 28 39.62 6.66 -11.10
C ILE A 28 40.65 6.83 -12.22
N THR A 29 41.11 5.74 -12.83
CA THR A 29 41.95 5.80 -14.04
C THR A 29 41.12 6.30 -15.22
N ALA A 30 41.35 7.53 -15.63
CA ALA A 30 40.85 8.05 -16.89
C ALA A 30 41.72 7.53 -18.04
N ALA A 31 41.15 6.68 -18.91
CA ALA A 31 41.38 6.62 -20.37
C ALA A 31 41.07 5.21 -20.93
N GLY A 32 40.00 5.10 -21.70
CA GLY A 32 39.78 4.01 -22.68
C GLY A 32 39.48 4.63 -24.04
N PRO A 33 39.88 4.01 -25.16
CA PRO A 33 39.93 4.68 -26.46
C PRO A 33 38.54 4.90 -27.06
N HIS A 34 38.38 6.04 -27.74
CA HIS A 34 37.19 6.46 -28.48
C HIS A 34 36.62 5.35 -29.37
N ARG A 35 35.50 4.74 -28.97
CA ARG A 35 34.66 3.97 -29.89
C ARG A 35 33.93 4.94 -30.81
N ARG A 36 34.11 4.72 -32.11
CA ARG A 36 33.46 5.43 -33.22
C ARG A 36 31.95 5.55 -32.95
N ARG A 37 31.42 6.77 -33.00
CA ARG A 37 29.98 7.05 -33.00
C ARG A 37 29.36 6.41 -34.25
N SER A 38 28.81 5.21 -34.11
CA SER A 38 27.84 4.67 -35.07
C SER A 38 26.62 5.60 -35.07
N GLY A 39 26.21 6.05 -36.25
CA GLY A 39 25.24 7.12 -36.44
C GLY A 39 23.97 6.97 -35.62
N GLY A 40 23.65 8.01 -34.86
CA GLY A 40 22.36 8.13 -34.22
C GLY A 40 21.23 8.24 -35.26
N PRO A 41 19.99 7.86 -34.91
CA PRO A 41 18.86 7.98 -35.81
C PRO A 41 18.67 9.43 -36.24
N ARG A 42 18.42 9.65 -37.54
CA ARG A 42 18.13 10.98 -38.10
C ARG A 42 16.94 11.61 -37.34
N PRO A 43 16.96 12.92 -37.06
CA PRO A 43 15.82 13.58 -36.43
C PRO A 43 14.58 13.45 -37.32
N HIS A 44 13.50 12.90 -36.76
CA HIS A 44 12.19 12.89 -37.41
C HIS A 44 11.64 14.32 -37.49
N PRO A 45 10.96 14.70 -38.58
CA PRO A 45 10.31 16.00 -38.66
C PRO A 45 9.26 16.14 -37.56
N ALA A 46 9.26 17.29 -36.88
CA ALA A 46 8.31 17.58 -35.81
C ALA A 46 6.86 17.41 -36.30
N PRO A 47 5.98 16.78 -35.52
CA PRO A 47 4.58 16.68 -35.90
C PRO A 47 3.98 18.09 -36.02
N ARG A 48 3.32 18.37 -37.15
CA ARG A 48 2.54 19.59 -37.32
C ARG A 48 1.53 19.70 -36.17
N ARG A 49 1.66 20.73 -35.34
CA ARG A 49 0.70 21.04 -34.28
C ARG A 49 -0.68 21.20 -34.92
N ARG A 50 -1.57 20.22 -34.74
CA ARG A 50 -2.99 20.41 -35.04
C ARG A 50 -3.50 21.53 -34.13
N PRO A 51 -4.21 22.54 -34.63
CA PRO A 51 -4.84 23.52 -33.76
C PRO A 51 -5.80 22.77 -32.84
N HIS A 52 -5.59 22.91 -31.52
CA HIS A 52 -6.55 22.43 -30.55
C HIS A 52 -7.90 23.08 -30.88
N ARG A 53 -8.93 22.25 -31.16
CA ARG A 53 -10.30 22.76 -31.26
C ARG A 53 -10.58 23.52 -29.97
N ARG A 54 -10.76 24.85 -30.07
CA ARG A 54 -11.28 25.67 -28.97
C ARG A 54 -12.55 24.96 -28.48
N SER A 55 -12.52 24.42 -27.27
CA SER A 55 -13.70 23.92 -26.60
C SER A 55 -14.55 25.12 -26.19
N GLY A 56 -15.25 25.69 -27.17
CA GLY A 56 -16.32 26.65 -26.96
C GLY A 56 -17.49 25.95 -26.27
N ARG A 57 -17.34 25.65 -24.99
CA ARG A 57 -18.45 25.31 -24.09
C ARG A 57 -18.19 26.05 -22.79
N ARG A 58 -18.94 27.13 -22.58
CA ARG A 58 -19.12 27.77 -21.27
C ARG A 58 -19.20 26.68 -20.21
N SER A 59 -18.48 26.87 -19.11
CA SER A 59 -18.55 26.04 -17.91
C SER A 59 -20.03 25.85 -17.55
N ARG A 60 -20.61 24.69 -17.90
CA ARG A 60 -21.96 24.36 -17.46
C ARG A 60 -21.84 24.14 -15.96
N ARG A 61 -22.48 24.99 -15.16
CA ARG A 61 -22.66 24.72 -13.73
C ARG A 61 -23.31 23.36 -13.62
N LEU A 62 -22.66 22.41 -12.95
CA LEU A 62 -23.30 21.17 -12.54
C LEU A 62 -24.47 21.54 -11.62
N PRO A 63 -25.68 21.00 -11.82
CA PRO A 63 -26.75 21.18 -10.85
C PRO A 63 -26.30 20.63 -9.48
N PRO A 64 -26.65 21.28 -8.36
CA PRO A 64 -26.24 20.82 -7.05
C PRO A 64 -26.79 19.42 -6.77
N PRO A 65 -26.06 18.58 -6.01
CA PRO A 65 -26.58 17.29 -5.58
C PRO A 65 -27.85 17.54 -4.76
N ARG A 66 -28.99 17.01 -5.21
CA ARG A 66 -30.28 17.12 -4.51
C ARG A 66 -30.30 16.24 -3.25
N ARG A 67 -29.35 16.44 -2.33
CA ARG A 67 -29.32 15.81 -1.00
C ARG A 67 -30.29 16.47 -0.03
N ASP A 68 -30.75 17.68 -0.32
CA ASP A 68 -31.60 18.47 0.58
C ASP A 68 -33.10 18.34 0.26
N ARG A 69 -33.52 17.24 -0.39
CA ARG A 69 -34.96 16.92 -0.42
C ARG A 69 -35.37 16.45 0.96
N THR A 70 -36.32 17.15 1.58
CA THR A 70 -37.08 16.60 2.70
C THR A 70 -37.59 15.21 2.30
N PRO A 71 -37.33 14.16 3.11
CA PRO A 71 -37.92 12.86 2.86
C PRO A 71 -39.43 13.03 2.78
N GLY A 72 -40.05 12.59 1.69
CA GLY A 72 -41.50 12.54 1.60
C GLY A 72 -42.05 11.64 2.72
N THR A 73 -43.27 11.91 3.17
CA THR A 73 -43.94 11.10 4.18
C THR A 73 -44.09 9.66 3.67
N PHE A 74 -43.33 8.72 4.24
CA PHE A 74 -43.49 7.30 3.92
C PHE A 74 -44.74 6.76 4.63
N GLY A 75 -45.82 6.60 3.88
CA GLY A 75 -47.03 5.91 4.35
C GLY A 75 -46.84 4.39 4.36
N PRO A 76 -47.52 3.64 5.24
CA PRO A 76 -47.40 2.18 5.34
C PRO A 76 -47.95 1.40 4.12
N GLY A 77 -48.51 2.09 3.12
CA GLY A 77 -49.15 1.49 1.94
C GLY A 77 -48.22 0.69 1.02
N CYS A 78 -46.90 0.79 1.18
CA CYS A 78 -45.92 -0.04 0.45
C CYS A 78 -45.40 -1.24 1.25
N LEU A 79 -45.75 -1.38 2.53
CA LEU A 79 -45.42 -2.54 3.33
C LEU A 79 -46.41 -3.67 3.01
N ARG A 80 -46.14 -4.42 1.94
CA ARG A 80 -46.85 -5.70 1.74
C ARG A 80 -46.52 -6.61 2.91
N ARG A 81 -47.50 -6.80 3.80
CA ARG A 81 -47.50 -7.82 4.86
C ARG A 81 -47.73 -9.20 4.22
N GLY A 82 -46.75 -9.68 3.46
CA GLY A 82 -46.81 -10.98 2.80
C GLY A 82 -45.92 -11.98 3.51
N ASN A 83 -46.51 -12.85 4.33
CA ASN A 83 -45.88 -14.09 4.82
C ASN A 83 -45.70 -15.08 3.65
N ARG A 84 -44.93 -14.71 2.63
CA ARG A 84 -44.38 -15.65 1.66
C ARG A 84 -42.93 -15.90 2.05
N PRO A 85 -42.53 -17.14 2.38
CA PRO A 85 -41.12 -17.44 2.51
C PRO A 85 -40.43 -17.13 1.16
N PRO A 86 -39.26 -16.48 1.17
CA PRO A 86 -38.52 -16.22 -0.06
C PRO A 86 -38.16 -17.56 -0.75
N PRO A 87 -38.12 -17.62 -2.09
CA PRO A 87 -37.65 -18.82 -2.77
C PRO A 87 -36.21 -19.11 -2.34
N ALA A 88 -35.90 -20.40 -2.11
CA ALA A 88 -34.66 -20.94 -1.54
C ALA A 88 -33.39 -20.77 -2.43
N ARG A 89 -33.26 -19.63 -3.10
CA ARG A 89 -32.07 -19.19 -3.85
C ARG A 89 -31.36 -18.00 -3.19
N PHE A 90 -31.83 -17.55 -2.03
CA PHE A 90 -31.03 -16.68 -1.17
C PHE A 90 -29.95 -17.50 -0.50
N LEU A 91 -28.74 -17.38 -1.04
CA LEU A 91 -27.51 -17.70 -0.33
C LEU A 91 -27.56 -17.10 1.08
N PRO A 92 -26.93 -17.73 2.08
CA PRO A 92 -26.91 -17.20 3.43
C PRO A 92 -26.33 -15.80 3.41
N CYS A 93 -27.15 -14.80 3.75
CA CYS A 93 -26.65 -13.47 4.08
C CYS A 93 -25.74 -13.63 5.31
N PRO A 94 -24.42 -13.42 5.21
CA PRO A 94 -23.63 -13.22 6.41
C PRO A 94 -24.16 -11.95 7.07
N PHE A 95 -24.35 -11.99 8.40
CA PHE A 95 -24.56 -10.77 9.17
C PHE A 95 -23.49 -9.72 8.77
N PRO A 96 -23.83 -8.42 8.68
CA PRO A 96 -22.84 -7.36 8.57
C PRO A 96 -22.07 -7.28 9.90
N GLY A 97 -21.09 -8.15 10.09
CA GLY A 97 -20.32 -8.23 11.33
C GLY A 97 -19.51 -9.52 11.51
N SER A 98 -19.89 -10.63 10.91
CA SER A 98 -19.06 -11.85 10.93
C SER A 98 -18.28 -11.96 9.63
N ARG A 99 -17.05 -11.46 9.63
CA ARG A 99 -16.04 -12.03 8.74
C ARG A 99 -16.02 -13.53 9.05
N ALA A 100 -16.34 -14.36 8.05
CA ALA A 100 -15.95 -15.75 8.10
C ALA A 100 -14.47 -15.75 8.43
N VAL A 101 -14.11 -16.22 9.63
CA VAL A 101 -12.73 -16.55 9.93
C VAL A 101 -12.46 -17.77 9.07
N THR A 102 -12.04 -17.52 7.83
CA THR A 102 -11.47 -18.54 6.98
C THR A 102 -10.39 -19.20 7.82
N ALA A 103 -10.41 -20.53 7.92
CA ALA A 103 -9.30 -21.29 8.49
C ALA A 103 -7.99 -20.73 7.91
N PRO A 104 -6.91 -20.58 8.71
CA PRO A 104 -5.68 -19.97 8.23
C PRO A 104 -5.23 -20.74 6.99
N ASP A 105 -5.37 -20.08 5.84
CA ASP A 105 -4.89 -20.63 4.60
C ASP A 105 -3.37 -20.75 4.70
N ARG A 106 -2.81 -21.76 4.05
CA ARG A 106 -1.37 -22.00 4.17
C ARG A 106 -0.62 -20.76 3.69
N PRO A 107 0.44 -20.35 4.40
CA PRO A 107 1.26 -19.23 3.95
C PRO A 107 1.81 -19.52 2.54
N THR A 108 1.39 -18.73 1.56
CA THR A 108 1.70 -18.96 0.14
C THR A 108 2.53 -17.83 -0.46
N TRP A 109 2.73 -16.72 0.27
CA TRP A 109 3.46 -15.56 -0.22
C TRP A 109 4.44 -15.01 0.81
N ARG A 110 5.58 -14.53 0.34
CA ARG A 110 6.54 -13.72 1.11
C ARG A 110 6.55 -12.32 0.53
N LEU A 111 6.29 -11.32 1.36
CA LEU A 111 6.42 -9.93 1.00
C LEU A 111 7.80 -9.43 1.43
N HIS A 112 8.66 -9.12 0.46
CA HIS A 112 9.98 -8.60 0.72
C HIS A 112 9.98 -7.08 0.81
N ILE A 113 10.67 -6.56 1.82
CA ILE A 113 10.84 -5.11 2.05
C ILE A 113 12.32 -4.75 1.89
N ASP A 114 12.62 -3.94 0.87
CA ASP A 114 13.94 -3.35 0.68
C ASP A 114 14.10 -2.12 1.59
N TRP A 115 14.72 -2.32 2.74
CA TRP A 115 14.99 -1.27 3.74
C TRP A 115 15.94 -0.18 3.24
N THR A 116 16.74 -0.43 2.20
CA THR A 116 17.63 0.58 1.64
C THR A 116 16.89 1.58 0.74
N ARG A 117 15.71 1.19 0.23
CA ARG A 117 14.85 2.03 -0.62
C ARG A 117 13.66 2.63 0.11
N CYS A 118 13.17 1.95 1.15
CA CYS A 118 12.02 2.38 1.93
C CYS A 118 12.32 3.67 2.70
N ASP A 119 11.37 4.61 2.72
CA ASP A 119 11.49 5.89 3.45
C ASP A 119 10.34 6.14 4.44
N GLY A 120 9.56 5.09 4.77
CA GLY A 120 8.50 5.17 5.78
C GLY A 120 7.18 5.82 5.34
N ARG A 121 6.80 5.76 4.05
CA ARG A 121 5.49 6.29 3.56
C ARG A 121 4.23 5.64 4.16
N GLY A 122 4.31 4.42 4.67
CA GLY A 122 3.20 3.80 5.43
C GLY A 122 2.05 3.18 4.62
N LEU A 123 2.00 3.27 3.28
CA LEU A 123 0.90 2.64 2.52
C LEU A 123 0.80 1.12 2.70
N CYS A 124 1.93 0.44 2.93
CA CYS A 124 1.93 -0.99 3.20
C CYS A 124 1.33 -1.36 4.56
N SER A 125 1.52 -0.55 5.61
CA SER A 125 0.91 -0.80 6.92
C SER A 125 -0.60 -0.56 6.89
N GLU A 126 -1.08 0.39 6.06
CA GLU A 126 -2.52 0.62 5.88
C GLU A 126 -3.22 -0.53 5.13
N LEU A 127 -2.55 -1.09 4.10
CA LEU A 127 -3.12 -2.18 3.30
C LEU A 127 -2.96 -3.55 3.95
N LEU A 128 -1.93 -3.73 4.77
CA LEU A 128 -1.61 -5.00 5.44
C LEU A 128 -1.47 -4.83 6.96
N PRO A 129 -2.49 -4.31 7.67
CA PRO A 129 -2.39 -4.00 9.09
C PRO A 129 -2.18 -5.22 9.98
N HIS A 130 -2.50 -6.42 9.49
CA HIS A 130 -2.31 -7.67 10.22
C HIS A 130 -0.87 -8.22 10.12
N ALA A 131 -0.11 -7.79 9.11
CA ALA A 131 1.24 -8.31 8.84
C ALA A 131 2.33 -7.27 9.06
N ILE A 132 2.00 -5.98 8.86
CA ILE A 132 2.92 -4.85 8.95
C ILE A 132 2.29 -3.78 9.84
N ALA A 133 2.93 -3.50 10.97
CA ALA A 133 2.67 -2.32 11.78
C ALA A 133 3.58 -1.16 11.31
N ARG A 134 3.43 0.00 11.93
CA ARG A 134 4.29 1.17 11.69
C ARG A 134 4.94 1.59 13.01
N ASP A 135 6.25 1.86 12.99
CA ASP A 135 6.93 2.42 14.17
C ASP A 135 6.67 3.93 14.31
N ASP A 136 7.25 4.51 15.37
CA ASP A 136 7.15 5.93 15.69
C ASP A 136 7.80 6.84 14.63
N TRP A 137 8.73 6.31 13.82
CA TRP A 137 9.40 7.04 12.73
C TRP A 137 8.73 6.83 11.37
N GLY A 138 7.82 5.88 11.29
CA GLY A 138 7.05 5.58 10.12
C GLY A 138 7.51 4.41 9.28
N PHE A 139 8.54 3.70 9.70
CA PHE A 139 9.02 2.52 9.01
C PHE A 139 8.14 1.30 9.33
N PRO A 140 8.02 0.36 8.39
CA PRO A 140 7.26 -0.85 8.64
C PRO A 140 7.87 -1.65 9.78
N LEU A 141 7.03 -2.20 10.65
CA LEU A 141 7.41 -3.15 11.70
C LEU A 141 6.76 -4.49 11.40
N THR A 142 7.56 -5.55 11.36
CA THR A 142 7.09 -6.91 11.14
C THR A 142 7.40 -7.75 12.39
N ARG A 143 6.64 -8.82 12.61
CA ARG A 143 6.68 -9.61 13.86
C ARG A 143 8.09 -10.07 14.26
N ASP A 144 8.92 -10.41 13.29
CA ASP A 144 10.29 -10.92 13.51
C ASP A 144 11.38 -10.04 12.86
N HIS A 145 11.07 -8.78 12.53
CA HIS A 145 11.94 -7.88 11.75
C HIS A 145 12.43 -8.50 10.42
N ARG A 146 11.62 -9.39 9.85
CA ARG A 146 11.86 -10.11 8.59
C ARG A 146 10.70 -9.87 7.63
N ASP A 147 10.90 -10.29 6.38
CA ASP A 147 9.86 -10.33 5.36
C ASP A 147 8.63 -11.11 5.84
N PRO A 148 7.44 -10.47 5.95
CA PRO A 148 6.26 -11.13 6.45
C PRO A 148 5.78 -12.19 5.45
N VAL A 149 5.29 -13.29 6.02
CA VAL A 149 4.69 -14.38 5.28
C VAL A 149 3.17 -14.19 5.32
N LEU A 150 2.55 -14.26 4.15
CA LEU A 150 1.15 -13.94 3.92
C LEU A 150 0.39 -15.16 3.40
N ASP A 151 -0.85 -15.30 3.86
CA ASP A 151 -1.82 -16.27 3.33
C ASP A 151 -2.38 -15.82 1.96
N SER A 152 -3.17 -16.68 1.30
CA SER A 152 -3.78 -16.29 0.01
C SER A 152 -4.82 -15.19 0.12
N GLY A 153 -5.47 -15.03 1.28
CA GLY A 153 -6.45 -13.97 1.53
C GLY A 153 -5.83 -12.57 1.52
N ALA A 154 -4.60 -12.45 2.02
CA ALA A 154 -3.83 -11.20 2.01
C ALA A 154 -3.15 -10.93 0.66
N ALA A 155 -3.13 -11.88 -0.28
CA ALA A 155 -2.37 -11.75 -1.52
C ALA A 155 -2.84 -10.60 -2.42
N ALA A 156 -4.15 -10.28 -2.42
CA ALA A 156 -4.68 -9.14 -3.18
C ALA A 156 -4.16 -7.81 -2.62
N ALA A 157 -4.37 -7.59 -1.32
CA ALA A 157 -3.87 -6.39 -0.62
C ALA A 157 -2.34 -6.25 -0.72
N ALA A 158 -1.60 -7.37 -0.72
CA ALA A 158 -0.15 -7.36 -0.88
C ALA A 158 0.29 -6.90 -2.28
N ARG A 159 -0.44 -7.29 -3.33
CA ARG A 159 -0.18 -6.80 -4.70
C ARG A 159 -0.47 -5.31 -4.82
N ASP A 160 -1.53 -4.83 -4.17
CA ASP A 160 -1.85 -3.40 -4.12
C ASP A 160 -0.76 -2.63 -3.35
N ALA A 161 -0.26 -3.16 -2.24
CA ALA A 161 0.84 -2.54 -1.51
C ALA A 161 2.11 -2.44 -2.36
N VAL A 162 2.44 -3.49 -3.13
CA VAL A 162 3.57 -3.47 -4.07
C VAL A 162 3.39 -2.42 -5.16
N SER A 163 2.20 -2.35 -5.77
CA SER A 163 1.93 -1.43 -6.89
C SER A 163 1.88 0.05 -6.46
N LEU A 164 1.36 0.31 -5.26
CA LEU A 164 1.21 1.66 -4.72
C LEU A 164 2.46 2.18 -4.00
N CYS A 165 3.50 1.35 -3.84
CA CYS A 165 4.74 1.78 -3.19
C CYS A 165 5.49 2.81 -4.06
N PRO A 166 5.57 4.09 -3.65
CA PRO A 166 6.17 5.14 -4.49
C PRO A 166 7.69 5.00 -4.63
N ARG A 167 8.32 4.23 -3.72
CA ARG A 167 9.76 3.95 -3.72
C ARG A 167 10.12 2.63 -4.38
N LEU A 168 9.13 1.83 -4.82
CA LEU A 168 9.33 0.48 -5.35
C LEU A 168 10.19 -0.38 -4.41
N ALA A 169 9.97 -0.25 -3.11
CA ALA A 169 10.70 -0.95 -2.06
C ALA A 169 10.08 -2.31 -1.70
N LEU A 170 8.94 -2.66 -2.30
CA LEU A 170 8.20 -3.88 -1.99
C LEU A 170 8.22 -4.84 -3.16
N SER A 171 8.32 -6.13 -2.88
CA SER A 171 8.13 -7.19 -3.87
C SER A 171 7.45 -8.41 -3.27
N LEU A 172 6.68 -9.15 -4.07
CA LEU A 172 5.92 -10.30 -3.61
C LEU A 172 6.43 -11.57 -4.29
N ARG A 173 6.76 -12.59 -3.50
CA ARG A 173 7.22 -13.90 -3.99
C ARG A 173 6.28 -14.99 -3.52
N ARG A 174 5.95 -15.95 -4.39
CA ARG A 174 5.21 -17.15 -3.99
C ARG A 174 6.17 -18.09 -3.26
N ILE A 175 5.72 -18.65 -2.14
CA ILE A 175 6.41 -19.71 -1.40
C ILE A 175 5.55 -20.96 -1.57
N GLY A 176 6.12 -22.03 -2.13
CA GLY A 176 5.46 -23.30 -2.41
C GLY A 176 6.22 -24.43 -1.76
#